data_AF-X8CRF4-F1
#
_entry.id   AF-X8CRF4-F1
#
_cell.length_a   1.000
_cell.length_b   1.000
_cell.length_c   1.000
_cell.angle_alpha   90.00
_cell.angle_beta   90.00
_cell.angle_gamma   90.00
#
_symmetry.space_group_name_H-M   'P 1'
#
loop_
_entity.id
_entity.type
_entity.pdbx_description
1 polymer ?
#
loop_
_entity_poly.entity_id
_entity_poly.type
_entity_poly.pdbx_seq_one_letter_code
_entity_poly.pdbx_strand_id
1 'polypeptide(L)'
;MQKESVVVSGVTGKEAKDWASEHLWGNCSSLYTPFCGLDGDEIDYAALRALVRHCLVELDQDGIWLTGGIAEFWSLTTDELKEVVRVAIEEARRVKPHALVQVMSSTDTAKQAVELTLNAQELGADICYILTPYFECSGKPGVLEYLRYVADRTDMPLGFFNSHSTGLVLTPRNASSSTVRSRRCAA
;
A
#
# COMPACT_ATOMS: atom_id res chain seq x y z
N MET A 1 -23.43 -20.74 20.41
CA MET A 1 -22.89 -20.35 19.08
C MET A 1 -21.39 -20.32 19.18
N GLN A 2 -20.73 -21.25 18.49
CA GLN A 2 -19.30 -21.48 18.57
C GLN A 2 -18.53 -20.26 18.07
N LYS A 3 -17.52 -19.83 18.83
CA LYS A 3 -16.47 -18.91 18.40
C LYS A 3 -15.58 -19.69 17.43
N GLU A 4 -15.85 -19.61 16.14
CA GLU A 4 -14.88 -20.08 15.14
C GLU A 4 -13.73 -19.07 15.10
N SER A 5 -12.71 -19.32 15.93
CA SER A 5 -11.39 -18.72 15.75
C SER A 5 -10.71 -19.45 14.60
N VAL A 6 -10.69 -18.84 13.41
CA VAL A 6 -9.89 -19.33 12.28
C VAL A 6 -8.43 -19.03 12.60
N VAL A 7 -7.69 -20.07 12.98
CA VAL A 7 -6.25 -20.01 13.27
C VAL A 7 -5.49 -20.43 12.01
N VAL A 8 -4.78 -19.50 11.37
CA VAL A 8 -3.86 -19.77 10.25
C VAL A 8 -2.49 -19.13 10.56
N SER A 9 -1.43 -19.92 10.60
CA SER A 9 -0.12 -19.63 11.23
C SER A 9 0.79 -18.63 10.49
N GLY A 10 1.59 -17.85 11.24
CA GLY A 10 2.74 -17.10 10.70
C GLY A 10 3.32 -16.07 11.67
N VAL A 11 2.65 -14.93 11.83
CA VAL A 11 3.10 -13.77 12.62
C VAL A 11 2.02 -13.32 13.59
N THR A 12 2.45 -12.96 14.80
CA THR A 12 1.62 -12.43 15.88
C THR A 12 1.46 -10.93 15.76
N GLY A 13 0.37 -10.37 16.29
CA GLY A 13 0.19 -8.91 16.32
C GLY A 13 1.30 -8.17 17.09
N LYS A 14 1.99 -8.85 18.03
CA LYS A 14 3.16 -8.31 18.70
C LYS A 14 4.35 -8.20 17.74
N GLU A 15 4.70 -9.27 17.03
CA GLU A 15 5.80 -9.26 16.05
C GLU A 15 5.57 -8.22 14.94
N ALA A 16 4.33 -8.08 14.49
CA ALA A 16 3.98 -7.07 13.50
C ALA A 16 4.15 -5.63 14.05
N LYS A 17 3.75 -5.40 15.30
CA LYS A 17 3.94 -4.11 15.99
C LYS A 17 5.42 -3.80 16.22
N ASP A 18 6.20 -4.78 16.66
CA ASP A 18 7.63 -4.64 16.89
C ASP A 18 8.33 -4.30 15.56
N TRP A 19 8.04 -5.04 14.48
CA TRP A 19 8.54 -4.73 13.13
C TRP A 19 8.16 -3.30 12.69
N ALA A 20 6.88 -2.92 12.82
CA ALA A 20 6.42 -1.59 12.44
C ALA A 20 7.14 -0.49 13.23
N SER A 21 7.38 -0.67 14.53
CA SER A 21 8.08 0.33 15.35
C SER A 21 9.55 0.53 14.96
N GLU A 22 10.18 -0.50 14.39
CA GLU A 22 11.57 -0.45 13.92
C GLU A 22 11.69 0.08 12.48
N HIS A 23 10.65 -0.12 11.65
CA HIS A 23 10.72 0.11 10.20
C HIS A 23 9.83 1.26 9.69
N LEU A 24 8.74 1.60 10.38
CA LEU A 24 7.76 2.60 9.95
C LEU A 24 7.81 3.85 10.84
N TRP A 25 8.81 4.70 10.61
CA TRP A 25 8.97 5.97 11.29
C TRP A 25 9.50 7.05 10.35
N GLY A 26 9.40 8.31 10.78
CA GLY A 26 9.90 9.46 10.03
C GLY A 26 8.83 10.27 9.31
N ASN A 27 9.29 11.26 8.55
CA ASN A 27 8.47 12.14 7.73
C ASN A 27 8.44 11.64 6.28
N CYS A 28 7.30 11.15 5.82
CA CYS A 28 7.12 10.63 4.46
C CYS A 28 6.19 11.51 3.63
N SER A 29 6.48 11.68 2.34
CA SER A 29 5.59 12.38 1.40
C SER A 29 4.72 11.43 0.61
N SER A 30 3.42 11.71 0.56
CA SER A 30 2.53 11.13 -0.45
C SER A 30 2.75 11.83 -1.78
N LEU A 31 3.22 11.08 -2.77
CA LEU A 31 3.45 11.64 -4.10
C LEU A 31 2.12 11.71 -4.86
N TYR A 32 1.95 12.77 -5.65
CA TYR A 32 0.93 12.83 -6.69
C TYR A 32 1.48 12.24 -8.00
N THR A 33 0.59 11.90 -8.94
CA THR A 33 0.99 11.42 -10.28
C THR A 33 1.04 12.62 -11.24
N PRO A 34 2.22 13.07 -11.69
CA PRO A 34 2.28 14.18 -12.63
C PRO A 34 1.83 13.75 -14.02
N PHE A 35 1.05 14.59 -14.70
CA PHE A 35 0.60 14.38 -16.07
C PHE A 35 1.13 15.47 -17.01
N CYS A 36 1.24 15.14 -18.30
CA CYS A 36 1.66 16.01 -19.38
C CYS A 36 0.89 15.69 -20.68
N GLY A 37 1.37 16.23 -21.81
CA GLY A 37 0.66 16.18 -23.08
C GLY A 37 -0.27 17.38 -23.29
N LEU A 38 -0.86 17.48 -24.48
CA LEU A 38 -1.74 18.60 -24.84
C LEU A 38 -3.11 18.51 -24.17
N ASP A 39 -3.56 17.29 -23.88
CA ASP A 39 -4.82 16.96 -23.20
C ASP A 39 -4.62 16.56 -21.73
N GLY A 40 -3.37 16.32 -21.29
CA GLY A 40 -3.06 15.95 -19.91
C GLY A 40 -3.25 14.48 -19.61
N ASP A 41 -3.30 13.60 -20.62
CA ASP A 41 -3.59 12.17 -20.45
C ASP A 41 -2.32 11.31 -20.25
N GLU A 42 -1.14 11.84 -20.61
CA GLU A 42 0.12 11.10 -20.49
C GLU A 42 0.77 11.32 -19.12
N ILE A 43 1.29 10.27 -18.50
CA ILE A 43 2.05 10.40 -17.24
C ILE A 43 3.43 11.00 -17.51
N ASP A 44 3.77 12.07 -16.79
CA ASP A 44 5.09 12.69 -16.86
C ASP A 44 6.06 11.99 -15.90
N TYR A 45 6.70 10.93 -16.39
CA TYR A 45 7.71 10.19 -15.63
C TYR A 45 8.96 11.02 -15.31
N ALA A 46 9.29 12.04 -16.11
CA ALA A 46 10.42 12.91 -15.81
C ALA A 46 10.12 13.82 -14.61
N ALA A 47 8.92 14.38 -14.57
CA ALA A 47 8.41 15.12 -13.43
C ALA A 47 8.24 14.23 -12.21
N LEU A 48 7.78 12.98 -12.35
CA LEU A 48 7.70 12.03 -11.24
C LEU A 48 9.08 11.77 -10.62
N ARG A 49 10.11 11.53 -11.45
CA ARG A 49 11.48 11.38 -10.95
C ARG A 49 11.99 12.66 -10.27
N ALA A 50 11.66 13.83 -10.82
CA ALA A 50 11.99 15.11 -10.20
C ALA A 50 11.32 15.29 -8.83
N LEU A 51 10.04 14.92 -8.72
CA LEU A 51 9.28 14.96 -7.47
C LEU A 51 9.90 14.03 -6.42
N VAL A 52 10.29 12.81 -6.80
CA VAL A 52 10.99 11.88 -5.90
C VAL A 52 12.29 12.50 -5.36
N ARG A 53 13.09 13.11 -6.23
CA ARG A 53 14.34 13.79 -5.82
C ARG A 53 14.06 14.97 -4.91
N HIS A 54 13.05 15.78 -5.24
CA HIS A 54 12.67 16.93 -4.44
C HIS A 54 12.30 16.49 -3.01
N CYS A 55 11.43 15.48 -2.87
CA CYS A 55 11.03 14.95 -1.57
C CYS A 55 12.19 14.33 -0.80
N LEU A 56 12.96 13.42 -1.41
CA LEU A 56 13.96 12.62 -0.69
C LEU A 56 15.31 13.33 -0.50
N VAL A 57 15.68 14.25 -1.39
CA VAL A 57 16.99 14.91 -1.39
C VAL A 57 16.88 16.36 -0.94
N GLU A 58 15.98 17.14 -1.53
CA GLU A 58 15.90 18.57 -1.24
C GLU A 58 15.17 18.86 0.08
N LEU A 59 14.07 18.14 0.33
CA LEU A 59 13.33 18.21 1.60
C LEU A 59 13.85 17.22 2.66
N ASP A 60 14.81 16.36 2.28
CA ASP A 60 15.41 15.31 3.12
C ASP A 60 14.39 14.44 3.86
N GLN A 61 13.29 14.07 3.19
CA GLN A 61 12.27 13.23 3.79
C GLN A 61 12.75 11.78 3.97
N ASP A 62 12.23 11.12 4.99
CA ASP A 62 12.61 9.75 5.35
C ASP A 62 12.05 8.72 4.37
N GLY A 63 10.98 9.07 3.65
CA GLY A 63 10.32 8.15 2.73
C GLY A 63 9.29 8.79 1.82
N ILE A 64 8.72 7.94 0.97
CA ILE A 64 7.67 8.28 0.02
C ILE A 64 6.54 7.26 0.08
N TRP A 65 5.33 7.74 -0.20
CA TRP A 65 4.13 6.94 -0.38
C TRP A 65 3.65 7.08 -1.82
N LEU A 66 3.52 5.94 -2.49
CA LEU A 66 3.12 5.82 -3.89
C LEU A 66 1.67 5.35 -4.03
N THR A 67 1.05 5.76 -5.14
CA THR A 67 -0.28 5.30 -5.58
C THR A 67 -1.38 5.45 -4.52
N GLY A 68 -1.26 6.41 -3.59
CA GLY A 68 -2.28 6.76 -2.62
C GLY A 68 -3.43 7.58 -3.24
N GLY A 69 -4.38 8.05 -2.41
CA GLY A 69 -5.50 8.87 -2.90
C GLY A 69 -5.08 10.17 -3.59
N ILE A 70 -4.01 10.82 -3.12
CA ILE A 70 -3.45 12.03 -3.76
C ILE A 70 -2.79 11.71 -5.12
N ALA A 71 -2.40 10.46 -5.35
CA ALA A 71 -1.84 9.99 -6.61
C ALA A 71 -2.91 9.58 -7.63
N GLU A 72 -4.19 9.73 -7.28
CA GLU A 72 -5.33 9.47 -8.17
C GLU A 72 -5.36 8.03 -8.69
N PHE A 73 -5.03 7.05 -7.85
CA PHE A 73 -4.88 5.65 -8.26
C PHE A 73 -6.09 5.06 -9.01
N TRP A 74 -7.30 5.59 -8.80
CA TRP A 74 -8.53 5.15 -9.48
C TRP A 74 -8.62 5.61 -10.94
N SER A 75 -7.86 6.63 -11.35
CA SER A 75 -7.85 7.13 -12.74
C SER A 75 -6.78 6.47 -13.59
N LEU A 76 -5.92 5.65 -12.99
CA LEU A 76 -4.83 4.97 -13.68
C LEU A 76 -5.21 3.54 -14.05
N THR A 77 -4.77 3.11 -15.23
CA THR A 77 -4.79 1.70 -15.62
C THR A 77 -3.84 0.87 -14.74
N THR A 78 -4.03 -0.45 -14.71
CA THR A 78 -3.12 -1.35 -13.98
C THR A 78 -1.67 -1.20 -14.42
N ASP A 79 -1.42 -1.02 -15.72
CA ASP A 79 -0.06 -0.92 -16.25
C ASP A 79 0.58 0.42 -15.90
N GLU A 80 -0.19 1.51 -15.93
CA GLU A 80 0.26 2.82 -15.43
C GLU A 80 0.59 2.79 -13.94
N LEU A 81 -0.24 2.14 -13.11
CA LEU A 81 0.05 1.97 -11.69
C LEU A 81 1.38 1.26 -11.46
N LYS A 82 1.63 0.15 -12.16
CA LYS A 82 2.90 -0.58 -12.07
C LYS A 82 4.08 0.27 -12.52
N GLU A 83 3.91 1.03 -13.61
CA GLU A 83 4.98 1.84 -14.18
C GLU A 83 5.32 3.04 -13.28
N VAL A 84 4.33 3.71 -12.70
CA VAL A 84 4.51 4.76 -11.69
C VAL A 84 5.29 4.21 -10.49
N VAL A 85 4.90 3.04 -9.97
CA VAL A 85 5.59 2.39 -8.86
C VAL A 85 7.03 2.07 -9.24
N ARG A 86 7.26 1.42 -10.39
CA ARG A 86 8.59 1.08 -10.89
C ARG A 86 9.50 2.32 -10.98
N VAL A 87 9.04 3.36 -11.67
CA VAL A 87 9.80 4.60 -11.89
C VAL A 87 10.16 5.28 -10.58
N ALA A 88 9.19 5.40 -9.66
CA ALA A 88 9.41 6.07 -8.39
C ALA A 88 10.33 5.28 -7.45
N ILE A 89 10.19 3.96 -7.37
CA ILE A 89 11.05 3.11 -6.53
C ILE A 89 12.48 3.10 -7.06
N GLU A 90 12.69 2.93 -8.38
CA GLU A 90 14.01 3.00 -8.97
C GLU A 90 14.72 4.31 -8.65
N GLU A 91 14.00 5.44 -8.79
CA GLU A 91 14.56 6.75 -8.51
C GLU A 91 14.86 6.94 -7.02
N ALA A 92 13.94 6.51 -6.14
CA ALA A 92 14.12 6.60 -4.69
C ALA A 92 15.35 5.81 -4.24
N ARG A 93 15.47 4.56 -4.68
CA ARG A 93 16.63 3.69 -4.36
C ARG A 93 17.93 4.25 -4.92
N ARG A 94 17.89 4.95 -6.07
CA ARG A 94 19.06 5.61 -6.67
C ARG A 94 19.54 6.80 -5.84
N VAL A 95 18.64 7.62 -5.31
CA VAL A 95 19.01 8.89 -4.64
C VAL A 95 19.09 8.82 -3.12
N LYS A 96 18.31 7.93 -2.49
CA LYS A 96 18.32 7.67 -1.05
C LYS A 96 18.00 6.17 -0.83
N PRO A 97 18.99 5.26 -0.95
CA PRO A 97 18.79 3.81 -0.91
C PRO A 97 17.97 3.28 0.28
N HIS A 98 18.10 3.95 1.44
CA HIS A 98 17.45 3.60 2.69
C HIS A 98 16.11 4.31 2.93
N ALA A 99 15.59 5.07 1.98
CA ALA A 99 14.30 5.74 2.13
C ALA A 99 13.17 4.71 2.31
N LEU A 100 12.22 4.99 3.20
CA LEU A 100 11.03 4.15 3.35
C LEU A 100 10.12 4.30 2.13
N VAL A 101 9.82 3.21 1.45
CA VAL A 101 8.95 3.18 0.26
C VAL A 101 7.68 2.42 0.59
N GLN A 102 6.57 3.15 0.58
CA GLN A 102 5.23 2.66 0.87
C GLN A 102 4.40 2.69 -0.41
N VAL A 103 3.63 1.64 -0.69
CA VAL A 103 2.81 1.56 -1.91
C VAL A 103 1.37 1.22 -1.54
N MET A 104 0.39 1.94 -2.06
CA MET A 104 -1.00 1.49 -1.94
C MET A 104 -1.36 0.62 -3.15
N SER A 105 -1.60 -0.66 -2.92
CA SER A 105 -1.89 -1.67 -3.96
C SER A 105 -3.36 -2.08 -4.00
N SER A 106 -4.25 -1.19 -3.55
CA SER A 106 -5.67 -1.49 -3.30
C SER A 106 -6.53 -1.22 -4.52
N THR A 107 -7.47 -2.11 -4.79
CA THR A 107 -8.46 -1.98 -5.86
C THR A 107 -9.75 -2.71 -5.47
N ASP A 108 -10.86 -2.47 -6.15
CA ASP A 108 -12.09 -3.25 -5.91
C ASP A 108 -11.96 -4.73 -6.32
N THR A 109 -10.92 -5.09 -7.08
CA THR A 109 -10.71 -6.46 -7.57
C THR A 109 -9.58 -7.15 -6.80
N ALA A 110 -9.90 -8.14 -5.97
CA ALA A 110 -8.92 -8.86 -5.15
C ALA A 110 -7.73 -9.44 -5.96
N LYS A 111 -7.97 -9.92 -7.19
CA LYS A 111 -6.91 -10.41 -8.09
C LYS A 111 -5.94 -9.30 -8.52
N GLN A 112 -6.48 -8.14 -8.89
CA GLN A 112 -5.69 -6.97 -9.29
C GLN A 112 -4.90 -6.42 -8.10
N ALA A 113 -5.47 -6.43 -6.89
CA ALA A 113 -4.75 -6.06 -5.68
C ALA A 113 -3.57 -7.00 -5.39
N VAL A 114 -3.72 -8.31 -5.58
CA VAL A 114 -2.61 -9.26 -5.50
C VAL A 114 -1.54 -8.94 -6.55
N GLU A 115 -1.94 -8.72 -7.79
CA GLU A 115 -1.03 -8.40 -8.89
C GLU A 115 -0.19 -7.15 -8.60
N LEU A 116 -0.82 -6.06 -8.16
CA LEU A 116 -0.13 -4.82 -7.80
C LEU A 116 0.76 -5.00 -6.57
N THR A 117 0.33 -5.79 -5.59
CA THR A 117 1.12 -6.06 -4.38
C THR A 117 2.37 -6.89 -4.70
N LEU A 118 2.25 -7.90 -5.55
CA LEU A 118 3.40 -8.70 -5.98
C LEU A 118 4.36 -7.88 -6.83
N ASN A 119 3.85 -7.02 -7.72
CA ASN A 119 4.68 -6.08 -8.47
C ASN A 119 5.49 -5.16 -7.54
N ALA A 120 4.85 -4.54 -6.55
CA ALA A 120 5.54 -3.71 -5.57
C ALA A 120 6.58 -4.51 -4.74
N GLN A 121 6.30 -5.78 -4.44
CA GLN A 121 7.24 -6.70 -3.80
C GLN A 121 8.47 -6.97 -4.65
N GLU A 122 8.29 -7.28 -5.93
CA GLU A 122 9.39 -7.54 -6.87
C GLU A 122 10.28 -6.30 -7.05
N LEU A 123 9.69 -5.11 -6.97
CA LEU A 123 10.40 -3.83 -7.07
C LEU A 123 11.10 -3.42 -5.76
N GLY A 124 10.84 -4.09 -4.65
CA GLY A 124 11.48 -3.82 -3.35
C GLY A 124 10.85 -2.66 -2.57
N ALA A 125 9.53 -2.51 -2.64
CA ALA A 125 8.79 -1.71 -1.67
C ALA A 125 8.94 -2.29 -0.25
N ASP A 126 8.89 -1.44 0.77
CA ASP A 126 9.07 -1.85 2.17
C ASP A 126 7.75 -2.32 2.82
N ILE A 127 6.62 -1.77 2.36
CA ILE A 127 5.28 -2.12 2.82
C ILE A 127 4.23 -1.76 1.75
N CYS A 128 3.19 -2.58 1.64
CA CYS A 128 1.99 -2.26 0.87
C CYS A 128 0.80 -1.94 1.77
N TYR A 129 0.01 -0.95 1.40
CA TYR A 129 -1.24 -0.61 2.08
C TYR A 129 -2.45 -1.11 1.30
N ILE A 130 -3.36 -1.74 2.05
CA ILE A 130 -4.64 -2.24 1.55
C ILE A 130 -5.78 -1.42 2.16
N LEU A 131 -6.35 -0.54 1.34
CA LEU A 131 -7.60 0.15 1.55
C LEU A 131 -8.77 -0.82 1.37
N THR A 132 -9.80 -0.63 2.18
CA THR A 132 -11.06 -1.39 2.07
C THR A 132 -11.67 -1.26 0.67
N PRO A 133 -12.19 -2.35 0.06
CA PRO A 133 -13.02 -2.26 -1.13
C PRO A 133 -14.15 -1.24 -0.93
N TYR A 134 -14.34 -0.35 -1.90
CA TYR A 134 -15.19 0.85 -1.75
C TYR A 134 -16.38 0.86 -2.70
N PHE A 135 -16.38 0.02 -3.73
CA PHE A 135 -17.54 -0.14 -4.62
C PHE A 135 -18.52 -1.19 -4.08
N GLU A 136 -18.05 -2.43 -3.88
CA GLU A 136 -18.85 -3.57 -3.41
C GLU A 136 -18.06 -4.31 -2.30
N CYS A 137 -18.76 -4.93 -1.35
CA CYS A 137 -18.18 -5.56 -0.14
C CYS A 137 -17.70 -4.61 0.98
N SER A 138 -18.48 -3.58 1.32
CA SER A 138 -18.24 -2.75 2.53
C SER A 138 -18.61 -3.44 3.86
N GLY A 139 -19.16 -4.64 3.82
CA GLY A 139 -19.47 -5.44 5.01
C GLY A 139 -18.24 -6.12 5.61
N LYS A 140 -18.12 -6.15 6.94
CA LYS A 140 -16.95 -6.72 7.65
C LYS A 140 -16.48 -8.08 7.13
N PRO A 141 -17.35 -9.10 6.90
CA PRO A 141 -16.87 -10.41 6.44
C PRO A 141 -16.22 -10.36 5.05
N GLY A 142 -16.77 -9.57 4.12
CA GLY A 142 -16.22 -9.44 2.77
C GLY A 142 -14.85 -8.77 2.77
N VAL A 143 -14.68 -7.73 3.59
CA VAL A 143 -13.39 -7.05 3.76
C VAL A 143 -12.33 -7.97 4.34
N LEU A 144 -12.69 -8.77 5.35
CA LEU A 144 -11.78 -9.76 5.92
C LEU A 144 -11.32 -10.79 4.88
N GLU A 145 -12.26 -11.30 4.09
CA GLU A 145 -11.97 -12.26 3.04
C GLU A 145 -11.13 -11.66 1.92
N TYR A 146 -11.38 -10.42 1.54
CA TYR A 146 -10.56 -9.68 0.58
C TYR A 146 -9.13 -9.51 1.09
N LEU A 147 -8.96 -9.04 2.33
CA LEU A 147 -7.64 -8.89 2.95
C LEU A 147 -6.92 -10.25 3.01
N ARG A 148 -7.63 -11.32 3.38
CA ARG A 148 -7.12 -12.70 3.43
C ARG A 148 -6.69 -13.21 2.09
N TYR A 149 -7.46 -12.91 1.06
CA TYR A 149 -7.11 -13.25 -0.30
C TYR A 149 -5.75 -12.67 -0.70
N VAL A 150 -5.50 -11.39 -0.38
CA VAL A 150 -4.23 -10.72 -0.69
C VAL A 150 -3.09 -11.25 0.17
N ALA A 151 -3.30 -11.29 1.48
CA ALA A 151 -2.33 -11.75 2.48
C ALA A 151 -1.80 -13.17 2.22
N ASP A 152 -2.67 -14.11 1.84
CA ASP A 152 -2.27 -15.50 1.60
C ASP A 152 -1.41 -15.70 0.33
N ARG A 153 -1.24 -14.65 -0.49
CA ARG A 153 -0.61 -14.72 -1.83
C ARG A 153 0.62 -13.82 -1.97
N THR A 154 1.09 -13.22 -0.89
CA THR A 154 2.25 -12.33 -0.89
C THR A 154 3.06 -12.49 0.41
N ASP A 155 4.36 -12.26 0.33
CA ASP A 155 5.26 -12.20 1.50
C ASP A 155 5.48 -10.74 1.98
N MET A 156 4.92 -9.77 1.25
CA MET A 156 4.99 -8.33 1.51
C MET A 156 4.39 -7.99 2.88
N PRO A 157 5.05 -7.14 3.70
CA PRO A 157 4.40 -6.48 4.82
C PRO A 157 3.16 -5.72 4.34
N LEU A 158 2.01 -5.96 4.97
CA LEU A 158 0.77 -5.26 4.61
C LEU A 158 0.29 -4.38 5.77
N GLY A 159 -0.04 -3.13 5.47
CA GLY A 159 -0.77 -2.23 6.35
C GLY A 159 -2.23 -2.11 5.92
N PHE A 160 -3.14 -1.99 6.86
CA PHE A 160 -4.54 -1.69 6.54
C PHE A 160 -4.76 -0.17 6.49
N PHE A 161 -5.23 0.35 5.36
CA PHE A 161 -5.55 1.76 5.23
C PHE A 161 -7.00 2.01 5.67
N ASN A 162 -7.17 2.39 6.94
CA ASN A 162 -8.47 2.59 7.57
C ASN A 162 -8.97 4.03 7.32
N SER A 163 -9.85 4.20 6.34
CA SER A 163 -10.41 5.52 5.97
C SER A 163 -11.94 5.53 6.01
N HIS A 164 -12.50 6.68 6.40
CA HIS A 164 -13.95 6.91 6.31
C HIS A 164 -14.46 6.91 4.86
N SER A 165 -13.59 7.12 3.87
CA SER A 165 -13.94 7.21 2.46
C SER A 165 -14.53 5.92 1.87
N THR A 166 -14.32 4.77 2.54
CA THR A 166 -14.74 3.45 2.04
C THR A 166 -15.93 2.86 2.78
N GLY A 167 -16.59 3.64 3.64
CA GLY A 167 -17.84 3.25 4.32
C GLY A 167 -17.68 2.25 5.47
N LEU A 168 -16.54 1.57 5.60
CA LEU A 168 -16.21 0.72 6.74
C LEU A 168 -14.97 1.24 7.46
N VAL A 169 -15.16 1.63 8.72
CA VAL A 169 -14.07 1.97 9.63
C VAL A 169 -13.88 0.84 10.64
N LEU A 170 -12.68 0.26 10.64
CA LEU A 170 -12.31 -0.71 11.66
C LEU A 170 -11.99 0.02 12.96
N THR A 171 -12.72 -0.30 14.03
CA THR A 171 -12.36 0.16 15.38
C THR A 171 -11.16 -0.65 15.90
N PRO A 172 -10.38 -0.17 16.88
CA PRO A 172 -9.24 -0.93 17.44
C PRO A 172 -9.62 -2.35 17.89
N ARG A 173 -10.83 -2.50 18.46
CA ARG A 173 -11.38 -3.81 18.84
C ARG A 173 -11.59 -4.71 17.63
N ASN A 174 -12.12 -4.17 16.53
CA ASN A 174 -12.34 -4.92 15.29
C ASN A 174 -11.05 -5.15 14.51
N ALA A 175 -10.08 -4.22 14.57
CA ALA A 175 -8.74 -4.32 13.99
C ALA A 175 -7.99 -5.55 14.51
N SER A 176 -8.03 -5.76 15.84
CA SER A 176 -7.39 -6.93 16.47
C SER A 176 -7.99 -8.29 16.05
N SER A 177 -9.27 -8.33 15.68
CA SER A 177 -9.94 -9.53 15.15
C SER A 177 -9.84 -9.65 13.62
N SER A 178 -9.40 -8.59 12.95
CA SER A 178 -9.25 -8.49 11.49
C SER A 178 -7.80 -8.51 11.05
N THR A 179 -6.88 -8.83 11.98
CA THR A 179 -5.50 -9.20 11.65
C THR A 179 -5.53 -10.44 10.76
N VAL A 180 -5.57 -10.18 9.48
CA VAL A 180 -5.43 -11.18 8.46
C VAL A 180 -3.96 -11.56 8.43
N ARG A 181 -3.70 -12.83 8.73
CA ARG A 181 -2.35 -13.40 8.81
C ARG A 181 -1.77 -13.61 7.41
N SER A 182 -1.13 -12.58 6.83
CA SER A 182 0.01 -12.79 5.93
C SER A 182 1.26 -13.00 6.78
N ARG A 183 2.34 -13.46 6.18
CA ARG A 183 3.62 -13.62 6.88
C ARG A 183 4.16 -12.32 7.50
N ARG A 184 3.59 -11.12 7.25
CA ARG A 184 4.04 -9.82 7.84
C ARG A 184 2.98 -8.69 7.89
N CYS A 185 1.68 -8.95 8.05
CA CYS A 185 0.70 -7.85 8.17
C CYS A 185 0.82 -7.08 9.50
N ALA A 186 1.01 -5.75 9.46
CA ALA A 186 0.89 -4.83 10.59
C ALA A 186 -0.52 -4.24 10.66
N ALA A 187 -1.12 -4.31 11.85
CA ALA A 187 -2.44 -3.75 12.17
C ALA A 187 -2.31 -2.43 12.93
#